data_AF-F5XRL4-F1
#
_entry.id   AF-F5XRL4-F1
#
_cell.length_a   1.000
_cell.length_b   1.000
_cell.length_c   1.000
_cell.angle_alpha   90.00
_cell.angle_beta   90.00
_cell.angle_gamma   90.00
#
_symmetry.space_group_name_H-M   'P 1'
#
loop_
_entity.id
_entity.type
_entity.pdbx_description
1 polymer ?
#
loop_
_entity_poly.entity_id
_entity_poly.type
_entity_poly.pdbx_seq_one_letter_code
_entity_poly.pdbx_strand_id
1 'polypeptide(L)' 'MKRLTISVSDEIAEKARRAVESGNAESVSAYFGELAEREPDWVAAREAVDEMIVDIGGIPDEARAWARQTLGML' A
#
# COMPACT_ATOMS: atom_id res chain seq x y z
N MET A 1 13.72 16.55 8.86
CA MET A 1 12.39 15.99 9.16
C MET A 1 11.32 16.94 8.65
N LYS A 2 10.35 16.47 7.86
CA LYS A 2 9.21 17.29 7.40
C LYS A 2 7.99 16.97 8.27
N ARG A 3 7.18 17.98 8.60
CA ARG A 3 5.93 17.79 9.35
C ARG A 3 4.78 17.65 8.36
N LEU A 4 4.01 16.58 8.51
CA LEU A 4 2.80 16.33 7.75
C LEU A 4 1.63 16.26 8.73
N THR A 5 0.52 16.92 8.38
CA THR A 5 -0.76 16.78 9.10
C THR A 5 -1.67 15.94 8.22
N ILE A 6 -2.20 14.85 8.78
CA ILE A 6 -3.16 13.98 8.10
C ILE A 6 -4.44 13.91 8.91
N SER A 7 -5.56 13.73 8.22
CA SER A 7 -6.84 13.38 8.82
C SER A 7 -7.01 11.87 8.68
N VAL A 8 -7.31 11.20 9.80
CA VAL A 8 -7.63 9.77 9.85
C VAL A 8 -8.95 9.59 10.58
N SER A 9 -9.60 8.44 10.42
CA SER A 9 -10.80 8.14 11.21
C SER A 9 -10.44 7.96 12.69
N ASP A 10 -11.41 8.20 13.57
CA ASP A 10 -11.25 8.02 15.01
C ASP A 10 -10.83 6.58 15.37
N GLU A 11 -11.36 5.59 14.66
CA GLU A 11 -10.98 4.18 14.84
C GLU A 11 -9.48 3.94 14.60
N ILE A 12 -8.92 4.57 13.56
CA ILE A 12 -7.51 4.44 13.22
C ILE A 12 -6.64 5.21 14.22
N ALA A 13 -7.07 6.40 14.66
CA ALA A 13 -6.40 7.15 15.71
C ALA A 13 -6.36 6.36 17.03
N GLU A 14 -7.46 5.68 17.37
CA GLU A 14 -7.56 4.87 18.59
C GLU A 14 -6.71 3.60 18.49
N LYS A 15 -6.63 2.97 17.32
CA LYS A 15 -5.72 1.84 17.09
C LYS A 15 -4.26 2.24 17.33
N ALA A 16 -3.84 3.39 16.81
CA ALA A 16 -2.49 3.91 17.03
C ALA A 16 -2.25 4.22 18.52
N ARG A 17 -3.24 4.79 19.21
CA ARG A 17 -3.16 5.08 20.65
C ARG A 17 -2.97 3.81 21.49
N ARG A 18 -3.77 2.76 21.24
CA ARG A 18 -3.61 1.46 21.90
C ARG A 18 -2.24 0.84 21.66
N ALA A 19 -1.65 1.02 20.46
CA ALA A 19 -0.30 0.54 20.18
C ALA A 19 0.76 1.24 21.05
N VAL A 20 0.60 2.54 21.30
CA VAL A 20 1.48 3.29 22.21
C VAL A 20 1.28 2.85 23.65
N GLU A 21 0.04 2.75 24.11
CA GLU A 21 -0.28 2.34 25.49
C GLU A 21 0.21 0.93 25.83
N SER A 22 0.21 0.03 24.85
CA SER A 22 0.73 -1.33 24.98
C SER A 22 2.25 -1.45 24.81
N GLY A 23 2.95 -0.33 24.56
CA GLY A 23 4.41 -0.32 24.34
C GLY A 23 4.85 -0.89 22.99
N ASN A 24 3.92 -1.12 22.07
CA ASN A 24 4.22 -1.60 20.72
C ASN A 24 4.68 -0.48 19.76
N ALA A 25 4.56 0.79 20.18
CA ALA A 25 5.07 1.95 19.45
C ALA A 25 5.50 3.06 20.41
N GLU A 26 6.57 3.78 20.10
CA GLU A 26 7.07 4.87 20.97
C GLU A 26 6.17 6.11 20.97
N SER A 27 5.42 6.33 19.90
CA SER A 27 4.44 7.42 19.76
C SER A 27 3.46 7.13 18.62
N VAL A 28 2.39 7.93 18.52
CA VAL A 28 1.44 7.84 17.40
C VAL A 28 2.13 8.10 16.06
N SER A 29 3.08 9.05 16.02
CA SER A 29 3.86 9.33 14.81
C SER A 29 4.79 8.17 14.44
N ALA A 30 5.41 7.51 15.43
CA ALA A 30 6.23 6.33 15.19
C ALA A 30 5.39 5.17 14.62
N TYR A 31 4.20 4.93 15.17
CA TYR A 31 3.27 3.92 14.67
C TYR A 31 2.94 4.11 13.17
N PHE A 32 2.60 5.33 12.74
CA PHE A 32 2.33 5.60 11.32
C PHE A 32 3.59 5.56 10.45
N GLY A 33 4.74 5.96 11.00
CA GLY A 33 6.03 5.84 10.30
C GLY A 33 6.38 4.40 9.99
N GLU A 34 6.34 3.53 11.00
CA GLU A 34 6.59 2.08 10.84
C GLU A 34 5.57 1.42 9.90
N LEU A 35 4.30 1.85 9.95
CA LEU A 35 3.29 1.37 9.02
C LEU A 35 3.64 1.73 7.58
N ALA A 36 4.03 2.98 7.34
CA ALA A 36 4.43 3.44 6.01
C ALA A 36 5.71 2.76 5.51
N GLU A 37 6.66 2.45 6.39
CA GLU A 37 7.88 1.71 6.04
C GLU A 37 7.62 0.24 5.68
N ARG A 38 6.58 -0.37 6.28
CA ARG A 38 6.20 -1.76 6.00
C ARG A 38 5.39 -1.91 4.73
N GLU A 39 4.70 -0.87 4.29
CA GLU A 39 3.96 -0.92 3.04
C GLU A 39 4.93 -0.89 1.86
N PRO A 40 4.86 -1.87 0.94
CA PRO A 40 5.56 -1.77 -0.33
C PRO A 40 5.15 -0.47 -1.01
N ASP A 41 6.11 0.21 -1.64
CA ASP A 41 5.79 1.34 -2.51
C ASP A 41 5.06 0.80 -3.75
N TRP A 42 3.74 0.68 -3.64
CA TRP A 42 2.88 0.16 -4.70
C TRP A 42 2.86 1.08 -5.92
N VAL A 43 3.19 2.37 -5.76
CA VAL A 43 3.33 3.30 -6.87
C VAL A 43 4.59 2.93 -7.66
N ALA A 44 5.74 2.82 -6.99
CA ALA A 44 6.98 2.38 -7.65
C ALA A 44 6.84 0.96 -8.25
N ALA A 45 6.19 0.04 -7.54
CA ALA A 45 5.94 -1.31 -8.05
C ALA A 45 5.03 -1.30 -9.29
N ARG A 46 4.01 -0.42 -9.30
CA ARG A 46 3.15 -0.22 -10.48
C ARG A 46 3.94 0.35 -11.65
N GLU A 47 4.75 1.39 -11.41
CA GLU A 47 5.58 2.00 -12.44
C GLU A 47 6.53 0.98 -13.09
N ALA A 48 7.19 0.15 -12.27
CA ALA A 48 8.05 -0.92 -12.78
C ALA A 48 7.28 -1.94 -13.63
N VAL A 49 6.07 -2.34 -13.21
CA VAL A 49 5.23 -3.26 -13.99
C VAL A 49 4.78 -2.61 -15.30
N ASP A 50 4.40 -1.34 -15.29
CA ASP A 50 3.97 -0.62 -16.48
C ASP A 50 5.12 -0.47 -17.48
N GLU A 51 6.35 -0.20 -17.02
CA GLU A 51 7.56 -0.20 -17.85
C GLU A 51 7.79 -1.58 -18.50
N MET A 52 7.73 -2.66 -17.72
CA MET A 52 7.86 -4.02 -18.25
C MET A 52 6.80 -4.35 -19.30
N ILE A 53 5.56 -3.88 -19.12
CA ILE A 53 4.48 -4.07 -20.08
C ILE A 53 4.79 -3.36 -21.40
N VAL A 54 5.33 -2.13 -21.33
CA VAL A 54 5.73 -1.38 -22.53
C VAL A 54 6.87 -2.11 -23.25
N ASP A 55 7.87 -2.58 -22.52
CA ASP A 55 9.04 -3.26 -23.07
C ASP A 55 8.69 -4.55 -23.85
N ILE A 56 7.70 -5.30 -23.38
CA ILE A 56 7.24 -6.52 -24.07
C ILE A 56 6.23 -6.25 -25.19
N GLY A 57 5.88 -4.98 -25.46
CA GLY A 57 4.92 -4.60 -26.50
C GLY A 57 3.45 -4.71 -26.08
N GLY A 58 3.17 -4.72 -24.77
CA GLY A 58 1.83 -4.78 -24.20
C GLY A 58 1.45 -6.16 -23.64
N ILE A 59 0.33 -6.20 -22.90
CA ILE A 59 -0.25 -7.47 -22.41
C ILE A 59 -1.15 -8.06 -23.50
N PRO A 60 -0.91 -9.31 -23.95
CA PRO A 60 -1.79 -9.99 -24.90
C PRO A 60 -3.21 -10.18 -24.36
N ASP A 61 -4.20 -10.19 -25.24
CA ASP A 61 -5.61 -10.28 -24.83
C ASP A 61 -5.96 -11.63 -24.22
N GLU A 62 -5.29 -12.72 -24.64
CA GLU A 62 -5.43 -14.03 -24.00
C GLU A 62 -4.97 -14.03 -22.54
N ALA A 63 -3.92 -13.28 -22.21
CA ALA A 63 -3.43 -13.16 -20.84
C ALA A 63 -4.43 -12.34 -19.99
N ARG A 64 -5.03 -11.29 -20.57
CA ARG A 64 -6.11 -10.53 -19.90
C ARG A 64 -7.35 -11.37 -19.66
N ALA A 65 -7.74 -12.21 -20.62
CA ALA A 65 -8.89 -13.10 -20.51
C ALA A 65 -8.68 -14.16 -19.43
N TRP A 66 -7.50 -14.79 -19.41
CA TRP A 66 -7.11 -15.74 -18.36
C TRP A 66 -7.13 -15.10 -16.96
N ALA A 67 -6.59 -13.88 -16.81
CA ALA A 67 -6.54 -13.19 -15.52
C ALA A 67 -7.96 -12.89 -15.00
N ARG A 68 -8.85 -12.39 -15.87
CA ARG A 68 -10.25 -12.14 -15.49
C ARG A 68 -10.97 -13.40 -15.05
N GLN A 69 -10.77 -14.52 -15.74
CA GLN A 69 -11.32 -15.81 -15.33
C GLN A 69 -10.82 -16.25 -13.95
N THR A 70 -9.50 -16.20 -13.75
CA THR A 70 -8.87 -16.63 -12.49
C THR A 70 -9.30 -15.79 -11.30
N LEU A 71 -9.52 -14.48 -11.52
CA LEU A 71 -9.96 -13.54 -10.49
C LEU A 71 -11.50 -13.52 -10.29
N GLY A 72 -12.24 -14.36 -11.01
CA GLY A 72 -13.71 -14.42 -10.90
C GLY A 72 -14.42 -13.16 -11.43
N MET A 73 -13.83 -12.47 -12.39
CA MET A 73 -14.38 -11.27 -13.03
C MET A 73 -15.09 -11.56 -14.36
N LEU A 74 -15.51 -12.82 -14.58
CA LEU A 74 -16.30 -13.30 -15.71
C LEU A 74 -17.56 -14.02 -15.21
#